data_AF-A0A2M8M4H8-F1
#
_entry.id   AF-A0A2M8M4H8-F1
#
_cell.length_a   1.000
_cell.length_b   1.000
_cell.length_c   1.000
_cell.angle_alpha   90.00
_cell.angle_beta   90.00
_cell.angle_gamma   90.00
#
_symmetry.space_group_name_H-M   'P 1'
#
loop_
_entity.id
_entity.type
_entity.pdbx_description
1 polymer ?
#
loop_
_entity_poly.entity_id
_entity_poly.type
_entity_poly.pdbx_seq_one_letter_code
_entity_poly.pdbx_strand_id
1 'polypeptide(L)'
;MKRILFTFLLLLIAILGKAQYGNYVQLTAVELLQYQLQKTRKQPATPPFRRYGLRRIRASKYLDDSDPRHIWGWHLQPNEQYEASEPLYKLFQKGDLSSLGIIDTQGAGIEVVFWDKTYYRRFSQQLRNIGFTLSNSPAATNVLQFRKSDTTVRVDVTIWADIYIFKIE
;
A
#
# COMPACT_ATOMS: atom_id res chain seq x y z
N MET A 1 -2.64 39.93 -23.26
CA MET A 1 -3.73 39.16 -22.63
C MET A 1 -3.57 37.64 -22.81
N LYS A 2 -3.41 37.08 -24.02
CA LYS A 2 -3.26 35.62 -24.25
C LYS A 2 -2.13 34.96 -23.44
N ARG A 3 -0.96 35.61 -23.33
CA ARG A 3 0.20 35.09 -22.58
C ARG A 3 -0.05 34.99 -21.07
N ILE A 4 -0.72 35.99 -20.49
CA ILE A 4 -1.08 36.03 -19.06
C ILE A 4 -2.13 34.95 -18.75
N LEU A 5 -3.13 34.80 -19.63
CA LEU A 5 -4.16 33.76 -19.50
C LEU A 5 -3.53 32.35 -19.54
N PHE A 6 -2.57 32.12 -20.44
CA PHE A 6 -1.87 30.84 -20.55
C PHE A 6 -1.01 30.53 -19.32
N THR A 7 -0.26 31.52 -18.81
CA THR A 7 0.51 31.36 -17.56
C THR A 7 -0.42 31.06 -16.38
N PHE A 8 -1.57 31.74 -16.29
CA PHE A 8 -2.56 31.52 -15.24
C PHE A 8 -3.15 30.10 -15.32
N LEU A 9 -3.46 29.61 -16.53
CA LEU A 9 -3.93 28.25 -16.76
C LEU A 9 -2.91 27.19 -16.32
N LEU A 10 -1.62 27.38 -16.64
CA LEU A 10 -0.55 26.47 -16.21
C LEU A 10 -0.39 26.45 -14.68
N LEU A 11 -0.54 27.60 -14.02
CA LEU A 11 -0.48 27.72 -12.57
C LEU A 11 -1.66 26.98 -11.89
N LEU A 12 -2.87 27.10 -12.46
CA LEU A 12 -4.03 26.35 -11.99
C LEU A 12 -3.82 24.83 -12.13
N ILE A 13 -3.24 24.36 -13.23
CA ILE A 13 -2.90 22.94 -13.42
C ILE A 13 -1.94 22.45 -12.32
N ALA A 14 -0.91 23.25 -12.00
CA ALA A 14 0.03 22.90 -10.93
C ALA A 14 -0.63 22.85 -9.55
N ILE A 15 -1.53 23.80 -9.24
CA ILE A 15 -2.26 23.87 -7.96
C ILE A 15 -3.25 22.70 -7.85
N LEU A 16 -4.03 22.42 -8.89
CA LEU A 16 -5.00 21.32 -8.91
C LEU A 16 -4.31 19.95 -8.81
N GLY A 17 -3.16 19.77 -9.47
CA GLY A 17 -2.35 18.55 -9.33
C GLY A 17 -1.83 18.35 -7.89
N LYS A 18 -1.42 19.43 -7.22
CA LYS A 18 -1.02 19.40 -5.79
C LYS A 18 -2.20 19.10 -4.86
N ALA A 19 -3.38 19.64 -5.14
CA ALA A 19 -4.60 19.38 -4.36
C ALA A 19 -5.03 17.91 -4.44
N GLN A 20 -4.94 17.28 -5.61
CA GLN A 20 -5.22 15.84 -5.76
C GLN A 20 -4.24 14.97 -4.97
N TYR A 21 -3.01 15.43 -4.74
CA TYR A 21 -2.00 14.72 -3.94
C TYR A 21 -2.42 14.59 -2.46
N GLY A 22 -3.23 15.53 -1.96
CA GLY A 22 -3.78 15.50 -0.59
C GLY A 22 -4.79 14.38 -0.35
N ASN A 23 -5.37 13.80 -1.41
CA ASN A 23 -6.35 12.71 -1.29
C ASN A 23 -5.71 11.33 -1.08
N TYR A 24 -4.39 11.19 -1.32
CA TYR A 24 -3.69 9.93 -1.13
C TYR A 24 -3.24 9.77 0.32
N VAL A 25 -3.37 8.55 0.84
CA VAL A 25 -2.80 8.14 2.12
C VAL A 25 -1.30 8.39 2.10
N GLN A 26 -0.75 9.12 3.07
CA GLN A 26 0.68 9.49 3.11
C GLN A 26 1.56 8.50 3.91
N LEU A 27 1.09 7.27 4.07
CA LEU A 27 1.85 6.18 4.68
C LEU A 27 3.12 5.89 3.85
N THR A 28 4.26 5.72 4.53
CA THR A 28 5.55 5.49 3.90
C THR A 28 6.05 4.05 4.03
N ALA A 29 6.89 3.62 3.09
CA ALA A 29 7.56 2.31 3.15
C ALA A 29 8.44 2.20 4.41
N VAL A 30 9.08 3.30 4.84
CA VAL A 30 9.92 3.32 6.04
C VAL A 30 9.11 3.00 7.29
N GLU A 31 7.94 3.59 7.44
CA GLU A 31 7.08 3.36 8.62
C GLU A 31 6.50 1.95 8.64
N LEU A 32 6.16 1.41 7.47
CA LEU A 32 5.75 0.02 7.32
C LEU A 32 6.88 -0.95 7.72
N LEU A 33 8.11 -0.68 7.28
CA LEU A 33 9.29 -1.48 7.63
C LEU A 33 9.61 -1.39 9.13
N GLN A 34 9.54 -0.19 9.72
CA GLN A 34 9.74 0.01 11.16
C GLN A 34 8.69 -0.73 11.98
N TYR A 35 7.43 -0.66 11.55
CA TYR A 35 6.34 -1.39 12.20
C TYR A 35 6.54 -2.91 12.08
N GLN A 36 6.91 -3.42 10.91
CA GLN A 36 7.25 -4.83 10.72
C GLN A 36 8.40 -5.27 11.64
N LEU A 37 9.46 -4.48 11.73
CA LEU A 37 10.60 -4.76 12.59
C LEU A 37 10.21 -4.84 14.09
N GLN A 38 9.31 -3.96 14.54
CA GLN A 38 8.77 -3.99 15.89
C GLN A 38 7.98 -5.29 16.16
N LYS A 39 7.14 -5.72 15.19
CA LYS A 39 6.41 -7.00 15.28
C LYS A 39 7.36 -8.19 15.41
N THR A 40 8.41 -8.25 14.58
CA THR A 40 9.38 -9.35 14.60
C THR A 40 10.15 -9.43 15.93
N ARG A 41 10.37 -8.29 16.59
CA ARG A 41 11.06 -8.21 17.89
C ARG A 41 10.17 -8.59 19.09
N LYS A 42 8.92 -9.03 18.86
CA LYS A 42 7.92 -9.30 19.92
C LYS A 42 7.71 -8.11 20.88
N GLN A 43 7.98 -6.90 20.41
CA GLN A 43 7.67 -5.69 21.16
C GLN A 43 6.19 -5.34 20.96
N PRO A 44 5.53 -4.69 21.93
CA PRO A 44 4.19 -4.17 21.73
C PRO A 44 4.20 -3.13 20.60
N ALA A 45 3.78 -3.56 19.40
CA ALA A 45 3.78 -2.73 18.20
C ALA A 45 2.36 -2.21 17.94
N THR A 46 2.17 -0.89 18.03
CA THR A 46 0.87 -0.28 17.71
C THR A 46 0.79 0.00 16.21
N PRO A 47 -0.24 -0.51 15.50
CA PRO A 47 -0.38 -0.26 14.06
C PRO A 47 -0.45 1.25 13.74
N PRO A 48 0.41 1.80 12.87
CA PRO A 48 0.50 3.24 12.62
C PRO A 48 -0.59 3.75 11.66
N PHE A 49 -1.64 2.98 11.38
CA PHE A 49 -2.54 3.24 10.25
C PHE A 49 -3.59 4.33 10.54
N ARG A 50 -4.09 4.42 11.78
CA ARG A 50 -5.15 5.38 12.15
C ARG A 50 -4.75 6.83 11.94
N ARG A 51 -3.49 7.19 12.18
CA ARG A 51 -2.99 8.56 11.99
C ARG A 51 -3.00 9.03 10.53
N TYR A 52 -3.14 8.10 9.57
CA TYR A 52 -3.33 8.41 8.15
C TYR A 52 -4.80 8.32 7.70
N GLY A 53 -5.74 8.23 8.63
CA GLY A 53 -7.17 8.18 8.33
C GLY A 53 -7.70 6.78 7.98
N LEU A 54 -6.87 5.73 8.00
CA LEU A 54 -7.36 4.38 7.77
C LEU A 54 -8.28 3.92 8.90
N ARG A 55 -9.38 3.27 8.53
CA ARG A 55 -10.34 2.66 9.46
C ARG A 55 -10.13 1.17 9.51
N ARG A 56 -10.30 0.58 10.71
CA ARG A 56 -10.28 -0.88 10.87
C ARG A 56 -11.56 -1.46 10.27
N ILE A 57 -11.44 -2.42 9.37
CA ILE A 57 -12.56 -3.12 8.74
C ILE A 57 -12.70 -4.47 9.44
N ARG A 58 -13.92 -4.82 9.85
CA ARG A 58 -14.24 -6.17 10.34
C ARG A 58 -14.82 -6.96 9.18
N ALA A 59 -14.13 -8.02 8.77
CA ALA A 59 -14.60 -8.94 7.75
C ALA A 59 -15.19 -10.21 8.39
N SER A 60 -16.02 -10.05 9.43
CA SER A 60 -16.54 -11.15 10.27
C SER A 60 -17.41 -12.16 9.52
N LYS A 61 -17.87 -11.82 8.30
CA LYS A 61 -18.54 -12.76 7.39
C LYS A 61 -17.57 -13.82 6.84
N TYR A 62 -16.28 -13.51 6.75
CA TYR A 62 -15.27 -14.30 6.05
C TYR A 62 -14.10 -14.72 6.94
N LEU A 63 -13.88 -14.01 8.05
CA LEU A 63 -12.79 -14.25 8.99
C LEU A 63 -13.39 -14.47 10.37
N ASP A 64 -12.91 -15.49 11.07
CA ASP A 64 -13.25 -15.72 12.48
C ASP A 64 -12.70 -14.60 13.36
N ASP A 65 -13.31 -14.41 14.53
CA ASP A 65 -12.85 -13.40 15.50
C ASP A 65 -11.41 -13.66 16.02
N SER A 66 -10.93 -14.90 15.90
CA SER A 66 -9.56 -15.32 16.25
C SER A 66 -8.56 -15.20 15.09
N ASP A 67 -9.00 -14.77 13.90
CA ASP A 67 -8.11 -14.64 12.74
C ASP A 67 -7.00 -13.61 13.03
N PRO A 68 -5.72 -13.96 12.80
CA PRO A 68 -4.59 -13.07 13.11
C PRO A 68 -4.51 -11.86 12.16
N ARG A 69 -5.32 -11.81 11.09
CA ARG A 69 -5.29 -10.74 10.09
C ARG A 69 -6.18 -9.58 10.50
N HIS A 70 -5.58 -8.41 10.59
CA HIS A 70 -6.26 -7.16 10.82
C HIS A 70 -6.31 -6.33 9.55
N ILE A 71 -7.54 -6.01 9.13
CA ILE A 71 -7.77 -5.25 7.90
C ILE A 71 -7.95 -3.76 8.24
N TRP A 72 -7.28 -2.92 7.46
CA TRP A 72 -7.43 -1.46 7.49
C TRP A 72 -7.72 -0.94 6.09
N GLY A 73 -8.59 0.06 5.98
CA GLY A 73 -9.00 0.60 4.69
C GLY A 73 -9.13 2.11 4.66
N TRP A 74 -8.80 2.67 3.50
CA TRP A 74 -9.09 4.03 3.07
C TRP A 74 -9.89 3.97 1.77
N HIS A 75 -11.08 4.57 1.77
CA HIS A 75 -11.98 4.63 0.61
C HIS A 75 -12.22 3.25 -0.04
N LEU A 76 -12.43 2.21 0.77
CA LEU A 76 -12.74 0.86 0.29
C LEU A 76 -14.22 0.56 0.45
N GLN A 77 -14.74 -0.21 -0.50
CA GLN A 77 -16.02 -0.87 -0.44
C GLN A 77 -15.81 -2.39 -0.35
N PRO A 78 -16.74 -3.14 0.25
CA PRO A 78 -16.68 -4.60 0.23
C PRO A 78 -16.96 -5.12 -1.19
N ASN A 79 -16.18 -6.09 -1.65
CA ASN A 79 -16.51 -6.86 -2.83
C ASN A 79 -17.51 -7.97 -2.47
N GLU A 80 -18.78 -7.80 -2.86
CA GLU A 80 -19.85 -8.75 -2.54
C GLU A 80 -19.67 -10.13 -3.23
N GLN A 81 -18.87 -10.19 -4.29
CA GLN A 81 -18.58 -11.40 -5.06
C GLN A 81 -17.39 -12.19 -4.49
N TYR A 82 -16.77 -11.71 -3.41
CA TYR A 82 -15.64 -12.39 -2.79
C TYR A 82 -16.03 -13.75 -2.19
N GLU A 83 -15.24 -14.76 -2.52
CA GLU A 83 -15.32 -16.10 -1.96
C GLU A 83 -14.16 -16.35 -0.98
N ALA A 84 -14.41 -17.05 0.12
CA ALA A 84 -13.40 -17.28 1.16
C ALA A 84 -12.20 -18.14 0.71
N SER A 85 -12.33 -18.84 -0.42
CA SER A 85 -11.25 -19.59 -1.08
C SER A 85 -10.24 -18.68 -1.79
N GLU A 86 -10.61 -17.42 -2.07
CA GLU A 86 -9.78 -16.47 -2.79
C GLU A 86 -8.78 -15.73 -1.88
N PRO A 87 -7.71 -15.14 -2.44
CA PRO A 87 -6.83 -14.27 -1.69
C PRO A 87 -7.57 -13.08 -1.05
N LEU A 88 -7.26 -12.78 0.21
CA LEU A 88 -8.01 -11.80 1.02
C LEU A 88 -8.04 -10.38 0.44
N TYR A 89 -7.03 -9.97 -0.35
CA TYR A 89 -7.05 -8.66 -1.00
C TYR A 89 -8.22 -8.49 -1.98
N LYS A 90 -8.82 -9.59 -2.48
CA LYS A 90 -10.00 -9.57 -3.34
C LYS A 90 -11.29 -9.20 -2.61
N LEU A 91 -11.27 -9.17 -1.27
CA LEU A 91 -12.35 -8.62 -0.45
C LEU A 91 -12.57 -7.13 -0.73
N PHE A 92 -11.56 -6.43 -1.24
CA PHE A 92 -11.59 -4.99 -1.42
C PHE A 92 -12.05 -4.61 -2.82
N GLN A 93 -13.02 -3.71 -2.88
CA GLN A 93 -13.36 -2.94 -4.06
C GLN A 93 -12.91 -1.49 -3.86
N LYS A 94 -12.21 -0.92 -4.84
CA LYS A 94 -11.81 0.49 -4.77
C LYS A 94 -13.03 1.40 -4.90
N GLY A 95 -13.13 2.41 -4.04
CA GLY A 95 -14.07 3.52 -4.22
C GLY A 95 -13.54 4.56 -5.23
N ASP A 96 -12.22 4.81 -5.21
CA ASP A 96 -11.54 5.72 -6.13
C ASP A 96 -10.07 5.28 -6.36
N LEU A 97 -9.25 6.09 -7.02
CA LEU A 97 -7.83 5.76 -7.25
C LEU A 97 -6.96 5.94 -5.99
N SER A 98 -7.41 6.71 -5.01
CA SER A 98 -6.71 6.90 -3.74
C SER A 98 -6.93 5.75 -2.76
N SER A 99 -7.90 4.87 -3.04
CA SER A 99 -8.22 3.67 -2.28
C SER A 99 -6.99 2.85 -1.91
N LEU A 100 -6.89 2.48 -0.64
CA LEU A 100 -5.77 1.70 -0.10
C LEU A 100 -6.27 0.75 0.99
N GLY A 101 -5.89 -0.52 0.89
CA GLY A 101 -6.12 -1.55 1.88
C GLY A 101 -4.83 -2.02 2.53
N ILE A 102 -4.90 -2.42 3.79
CA ILE A 102 -3.79 -3.07 4.50
C ILE A 102 -4.33 -4.33 5.14
N ILE A 103 -3.68 -5.45 4.85
CA ILE A 103 -3.85 -6.73 5.54
C ILE A 103 -2.61 -6.89 6.43
N ASP A 104 -2.80 -6.67 7.71
CA ASP A 104 -1.74 -6.79 8.71
C ASP A 104 -1.90 -8.10 9.45
N THR A 105 -1.01 -9.07 9.20
CA THR A 105 -1.05 -10.37 9.86
C THR A 105 -0.21 -10.32 11.13
N GLN A 106 -0.84 -10.59 12.27
CA GLN A 106 -0.14 -10.65 13.56
C GLN A 106 0.97 -11.70 13.53
N GLY A 107 2.19 -11.30 13.90
CA GLY A 107 3.36 -12.18 13.91
C GLY A 107 3.93 -12.55 12.53
N ALA A 108 3.34 -12.07 11.43
CA ALA A 108 3.81 -12.30 10.07
C ALA A 108 3.92 -10.98 9.29
N GLY A 109 3.83 -11.06 7.96
CA GLY A 109 4.00 -9.94 7.05
C GLY A 109 2.86 -8.92 7.05
N ILE A 110 3.04 -7.88 6.24
CA ILE A 110 2.03 -6.87 5.92
C ILE A 110 1.84 -6.83 4.42
N GLU A 111 0.59 -6.79 3.97
CA GLU A 111 0.24 -6.57 2.57
C GLU A 111 -0.50 -5.24 2.44
N VAL A 112 -0.01 -4.37 1.55
CA VAL A 112 -0.64 -3.10 1.21
C VAL A 112 -1.16 -3.18 -0.21
N VAL A 113 -2.47 -3.02 -0.36
CA VAL A 113 -3.22 -3.21 -1.59
C VAL A 113 -3.67 -1.85 -2.10
N PHE A 114 -3.36 -1.53 -3.36
CA PHE A 114 -3.71 -0.25 -3.96
C PHE A 114 -3.84 -0.37 -5.49
N TRP A 115 -4.57 0.58 -6.10
CA TRP A 115 -4.89 0.54 -7.53
C TRP A 115 -4.14 1.58 -8.36
N ASP A 116 -3.73 2.70 -7.76
CA ASP A 116 -2.99 3.73 -8.47
C ASP A 116 -1.47 3.50 -8.41
N LYS A 117 -0.83 3.53 -9.58
CA LYS A 117 0.64 3.43 -9.74
C LYS A 117 1.43 4.49 -8.96
N THR A 118 0.79 5.58 -8.55
CA THR A 118 1.40 6.66 -7.75
C THR A 118 1.89 6.13 -6.40
N TYR A 119 1.13 5.24 -5.75
CA TYR A 119 1.57 4.56 -4.53
C TYR A 119 2.81 3.71 -4.77
N TYR A 120 2.81 2.90 -5.85
CA TYR A 120 3.96 2.11 -6.26
C TYR A 120 5.20 2.98 -6.47
N ARG A 121 5.10 4.05 -7.27
CA ARG A 121 6.23 4.96 -7.55
C ARG A 121 6.80 5.56 -6.26
N ARG A 122 5.93 5.96 -5.33
CA ARG A 122 6.34 6.52 -4.03
C ARG A 122 7.03 5.47 -3.16
N PHE A 123 6.45 4.30 -2.98
CA PHE A 123 7.04 3.23 -2.17
C PHE A 123 8.37 2.76 -2.76
N SER A 124 8.44 2.51 -4.05
CA SER A 124 9.69 2.09 -4.70
C SER A 124 10.77 3.16 -4.62
N GLN A 125 10.42 4.45 -4.71
CA GLN A 125 11.40 5.52 -4.52
C GLN A 125 11.92 5.55 -3.08
N GLN A 126 11.02 5.43 -2.10
CA GLN A 126 11.40 5.39 -0.68
C GLN A 126 12.31 4.20 -0.37
N LEU A 127 11.99 3.01 -0.89
CA LEU A 127 12.81 1.80 -0.77
C LEU A 127 14.21 2.01 -1.36
N ARG A 128 14.32 2.57 -2.56
CA ARG A 128 15.61 2.88 -3.18
C ARG A 128 16.43 3.87 -2.35
N ASN A 129 15.79 4.92 -1.83
CA ASN A 129 16.47 5.92 -1.01
C ASN A 129 17.08 5.34 0.27
N ILE A 130 16.54 4.24 0.80
CA ILE A 130 17.06 3.56 2.00
C ILE A 130 17.93 2.33 1.66
N GLY A 131 18.29 2.14 0.39
CA GLY A 131 19.25 1.13 -0.06
C GLY A 131 18.66 -0.20 -0.54
N PHE A 132 17.33 -0.36 -0.64
CA PHE A 132 16.77 -1.51 -1.35
C PHE A 132 16.99 -1.38 -2.85
N THR A 133 17.41 -2.48 -3.47
CA THR A 133 17.63 -2.60 -4.91
C THR A 133 16.65 -3.59 -5.50
N LEU A 134 16.26 -3.39 -6.76
CA LEU A 134 15.43 -4.35 -7.46
C LEU A 134 16.29 -5.56 -7.82
N SER A 135 15.86 -6.75 -7.42
CA SER A 135 16.51 -8.01 -7.75
C SER A 135 16.38 -8.30 -9.25
N ASN A 136 17.47 -8.71 -9.88
CA ASN A 136 17.46 -9.16 -11.26
C ASN A 136 16.99 -10.62 -11.30
N SER A 137 15.68 -10.82 -11.39
CA SER A 137 15.13 -12.15 -11.68
C SER A 137 15.28 -12.45 -13.18
N PRO A 138 15.83 -13.61 -13.57
CA PRO A 138 15.95 -14.00 -14.98
C PRO A 138 14.60 -14.37 -15.61
N ALA A 139 13.58 -14.68 -14.80
CA ALA A 139 12.24 -14.97 -15.27
C ALA A 139 11.39 -13.70 -15.31
N ALA A 140 10.67 -13.49 -16.42
CA ALA A 140 9.64 -12.46 -16.52
C ALA A 140 8.46 -12.85 -15.62
N THR A 141 8.43 -12.28 -14.42
CA THR A 141 7.32 -12.44 -13.46
C THR A 141 6.63 -11.10 -13.24
N ASN A 142 5.42 -11.15 -12.73
CA ASN A 142 4.70 -9.94 -12.32
C ASN A 142 5.07 -9.49 -10.88
N VAL A 143 6.16 -10.02 -10.32
CA VAL A 143 6.60 -9.74 -8.95
C VAL A 143 7.95 -9.02 -8.99
N LEU A 144 7.95 -7.77 -8.53
CA LEU A 144 9.15 -6.96 -8.37
C LEU A 144 9.72 -7.15 -6.97
N GLN A 145 10.89 -7.76 -6.90
CA GLN A 145 11.54 -8.11 -5.64
C GLN A 145 12.54 -7.03 -5.23
N PHE A 146 12.24 -6.28 -4.17
CA PHE A 146 13.17 -5.32 -3.57
C PHE A 146 13.97 -6.00 -2.46
N ARG A 147 15.30 -5.98 -2.57
CA ARG A 147 16.22 -6.63 -1.64
C ARG A 147 17.29 -5.66 -1.16
N LYS A 148 17.76 -5.86 0.06
CA LYS A 148 18.87 -5.09 0.64
C LYS A 148 19.78 -6.07 1.36
N SER A 149 21.09 -6.00 1.09
CA SER A 149 22.05 -7.05 1.49
C SER A 149 22.29 -7.16 2.99
N ASP A 150 22.00 -6.10 3.74
CA ASP A 150 22.23 -6.01 5.19
C ASP A 150 20.99 -6.35 6.04
N THR A 151 19.91 -6.86 5.41
CA THR A 151 18.67 -7.21 6.11
C THR A 151 18.05 -8.48 5.56
N THR A 152 17.33 -9.20 6.43
CA THR A 152 16.53 -10.36 6.06
C THR A 152 15.12 -9.99 5.61
N VAL A 153 14.71 -8.73 5.80
CA VAL A 153 13.39 -8.23 5.41
C VAL A 153 13.25 -8.26 3.89
N ARG A 154 12.16 -8.87 3.42
CA ARG A 154 11.83 -8.98 2.00
C ARG A 154 10.69 -8.05 1.68
N VAL A 155 10.84 -7.30 0.59
CA VAL A 155 9.79 -6.43 0.10
C VAL A 155 9.49 -6.79 -1.34
N ASP A 156 8.26 -7.22 -1.61
CA ASP A 156 7.82 -7.66 -2.93
C ASP A 156 6.65 -6.80 -3.39
N VAL A 157 6.61 -6.47 -4.68
CA VAL A 157 5.46 -5.81 -5.30
C VAL A 157 4.92 -6.68 -6.41
N THR A 158 3.75 -7.27 -6.19
CA THR A 158 3.01 -8.00 -7.23
C THR A 158 2.17 -7.00 -8.02
N ILE A 159 2.28 -7.06 -9.35
CA ILE A 159 1.56 -6.20 -10.28
C ILE A 159 0.53 -7.05 -11.02
N TRP A 160 -0.73 -6.64 -10.97
CA TRP A 160 -1.79 -7.18 -11.81
C TRP A 160 -2.28 -6.08 -12.77
N ALA A 161 -3.23 -6.43 -13.64
CA ALA A 161 -3.73 -5.49 -14.66
C ALA A 161 -4.37 -4.23 -14.05
N ASP A 162 -4.97 -4.36 -12.86
CA ASP A 162 -5.76 -3.34 -12.20
C ASP A 162 -5.32 -3.04 -10.76
N ILE A 163 -4.48 -3.88 -10.15
CA ILE A 163 -4.13 -3.80 -8.73
C ILE A 163 -2.66 -4.08 -8.47
N TYR A 164 -2.12 -3.45 -7.42
CA TYR A 164 -0.77 -3.63 -6.92
C TYR A 164 -0.83 -4.12 -5.49
N ILE A 165 0.05 -5.07 -5.16
CA ILE A 165 0.16 -5.64 -3.82
C ILE A 165 1.61 -5.48 -3.36
N PHE A 166 1.82 -4.60 -2.38
CA PHE A 166 3.11 -4.36 -1.75
C PHE A 166 3.21 -5.18 -0.46
N LYS A 167 4.07 -6.18 -0.44
CA LYS A 167 4.22 -7.13 0.66
C LYS A 167 5.55 -6.91 1.37
N ILE A 168 5.53 -6.92 2.70
CA ILE A 168 6.72 -6.92 3.56
C ILE A 168 6.69 -8.16 4.43
N GLU A 169 7.79 -8.91 4.43
CA GLU A 169 8.00 -10.10 5.28
C GLU A 169 9.31 -10.02 6.05
#